data_AF-A0A5I5T202-F1
#
_entry.id   AF-A0A5I5T202-F1
#
_cell.length_a   1.000
_cell.length_b   1.000
_cell.length_c   1.000
_cell.angle_alpha   90.00
_cell.angle_beta   90.00
_cell.angle_gamma   90.00
#
_symmetry.space_group_name_H-M   'P 1'
#
loop_
_entity.id
_entity.type
_entity.pdbx_description
1 polymer ?
#
loop_
_entity_poly.entity_id
_entity_poly.type
_entity_poly.pdbx_seq_one_letter_code
_entity_poly.pdbx_strand_id
1 'polypeptide(L)'
;MKEVEKNEIKRLSDRLDAIRHQQAGLSLVESADKYAELEKEKETLEAEIIRLREVHSQKLSKEAQKLMNLPFRRAITKKEQADMGKLKKSVRGLIVVHPMTALGREMGLKEMTGFAKSEF
;
A
#
# COMPACT_ATOMS: atom_id res chain seq x y z
N MET A 1 -10.70 -4.35 8.01
CA MET A 1 -10.40 -2.90 8.17
C MET A 1 -10.50 -2.27 6.81
N LYS A 2 -11.31 -1.22 6.64
CA LYS A 2 -11.30 -0.45 5.39
C LYS A 2 -9.90 0.16 5.24
N GLU A 3 -9.33 0.11 4.04
CA GLU A 3 -8.04 0.75 3.69
C GLU A 3 -8.22 2.29 3.67
N VAL A 4 -8.64 2.88 4.80
CA VAL A 4 -9.00 4.30 4.88
C VAL A 4 -7.80 5.18 4.54
N GLU A 5 -6.60 4.81 5.01
CA GLU A 5 -5.38 5.56 4.73
C GLU A 5 -5.02 5.57 3.25
N LYS A 6 -5.18 4.44 2.56
CA LYS A 6 -4.88 4.33 1.14
C LYS A 6 -5.86 5.14 0.29
N ASN A 7 -7.14 5.14 0.66
CA ASN A 7 -8.16 5.96 0.00
C ASN A 7 -7.90 7.45 0.23
N GLU A 8 -7.48 7.84 1.43
CA GLU A 8 -7.16 9.24 1.73
C GLU A 8 -5.88 9.71 1.03
N ILE A 9 -4.83 8.87 0.99
CA ILE A 9 -3.63 9.15 0.19
C ILE A 9 -4.00 9.39 -1.27
N LYS A 10 -4.87 8.54 -1.84
CA LYS A 10 -5.34 8.72 -3.22
C LYS A 10 -6.06 10.05 -3.39
N ARG A 11 -7.02 10.36 -2.51
CA ARG A 11 -7.78 11.61 -2.56
C ARG A 11 -6.88 12.86 -2.47
N LEU A 12 -5.92 12.85 -1.55
CA LEU A 12 -4.97 13.96 -1.40
C LEU A 12 -4.03 14.06 -2.60
N SER A 13 -3.63 12.93 -3.19
CA SER A 13 -2.81 12.92 -4.41
C SER A 13 -3.58 13.47 -5.61
N ASP A 14 -4.85 13.07 -5.79
CA ASP A 14 -5.72 13.59 -6.86
C ASP A 14 -5.91 15.12 -6.70
N ARG A 15 -6.05 15.62 -5.47
CA ARG A 15 -6.14 17.06 -5.17
C ARG A 15 -4.85 17.79 -5.49
N LEU A 16 -3.71 17.20 -5.15
CA LEU A 16 -2.39 17.76 -5.43
C LEU A 16 -2.10 17.80 -6.94
N ASP A 17 -2.52 16.80 -7.70
CA ASP A 17 -2.43 16.82 -9.16
C ASP A 17 -3.35 17.90 -9.75
N ALA A 18 -4.55 18.10 -9.21
CA ALA A 18 -5.43 19.19 -9.62
C ALA A 18 -4.77 20.58 -9.39
N ILE A 19 -4.11 20.78 -8.24
CA ILE A 19 -3.36 22.01 -7.95
C ILE A 19 -2.20 22.20 -8.92
N ARG A 20 -1.43 21.15 -9.23
CA ARG A 20 -0.34 21.21 -10.23
C ARG A 20 -0.87 21.59 -11.62
N HIS A 21 -2.01 21.05 -12.02
CA HIS A 21 -2.68 21.42 -13.26
C HIS A 21 -3.16 22.88 -13.26
N GLN A 22 -3.72 23.37 -12.14
CA GLN A 22 -4.10 24.77 -11.99
C GLN A 22 -2.89 25.71 -12.08
N GLN A 23 -1.78 25.37 -11.40
CA GLN A 23 -0.54 26.14 -11.47
C GLN A 23 0.04 26.21 -12.89
N ALA A 24 -0.03 25.12 -13.65
CA ALA A 24 0.45 25.09 -15.03
C ALA A 24 -0.35 26.02 -15.97
N GLY A 25 -1.61 26.31 -15.64
CA GLY A 25 -2.47 27.23 -16.39
C GLY A 25 -2.39 28.69 -15.93
N LEU A 26 -1.67 28.99 -14.84
CA LEU A 26 -1.57 30.35 -14.28
C LEU A 26 -0.34 31.09 -14.83
N SER A 27 -0.52 32.35 -15.21
CA SER A 27 0.60 33.25 -15.49
C SER A 27 1.25 33.69 -14.19
N LEU A 28 2.54 33.36 -14.01
CA LEU A 28 3.35 33.72 -12.84
C LEU A 28 3.42 35.24 -12.58
N VAL A 29 3.23 36.04 -13.62
CA VAL A 29 3.35 37.51 -13.56
C VAL A 29 2.05 38.17 -13.11
N GLU A 30 0.90 37.64 -13.49
CA GLU A 30 -0.42 38.24 -13.19
C GLU A 30 -1.09 37.65 -11.94
N SER A 31 -0.65 36.48 -11.49
CA SER A 31 -1.30 35.72 -10.41
C SER A 31 -0.30 35.26 -9.34
N ALA A 32 0.69 36.09 -9.02
CA ALA A 32 1.74 35.79 -8.04
C ALA A 32 1.17 35.43 -6.64
N ASP A 33 0.17 36.17 -6.16
CA ASP A 33 -0.45 35.90 -4.85
C ASP A 33 -1.17 34.55 -4.82
N LYS A 34 -1.93 34.23 -5.87
CA LYS A 34 -2.61 32.93 -6.02
C LYS A 34 -1.61 31.78 -6.14
N TYR A 35 -0.49 32.00 -6.82
CA TYR A 35 0.57 31.00 -6.92
C TYR A 35 1.19 30.70 -5.55
N ALA A 36 1.44 31.73 -4.74
CA ALA A 36 1.97 31.58 -3.39
C ALA A 36 1.00 30.83 -2.45
N GLU A 37 -0.31 31.05 -2.59
CA GLU A 37 -1.33 30.29 -1.86
C GLU A 37 -1.36 28.80 -2.26
N LEU A 38 -1.31 28.52 -3.57
CA LEU A 38 -1.29 27.15 -4.09
C LEU A 38 -0.02 26.38 -3.70
N GLU A 39 1.15 27.03 -3.63
CA GLU A 39 2.37 26.39 -3.13
C GLU A 39 2.26 26.04 -1.64
N LYS A 40 1.71 26.94 -0.80
CA LYS A 40 1.45 26.61 0.62
C LYS A 40 0.49 25.43 0.75
N GLU A 41 -0.59 25.39 -0.03
CA GLU A 41 -1.52 24.26 -0.03
C GLU A 41 -0.82 22.97 -0.46
N LYS A 42 -0.01 23.01 -1.52
CA LYS A 42 0.77 21.87 -2.00
C LYS A 42 1.73 21.34 -0.94
N GLU A 43 2.48 22.20 -0.26
CA GLU A 43 3.37 21.79 0.84
C GLU A 43 2.60 21.08 1.96
N THR A 44 1.43 21.59 2.35
CA THR A 44 0.60 20.95 3.39
C THR A 44 0.07 19.60 2.95
N LEU A 45 -0.34 19.46 1.68
CA LEU A 45 -0.80 18.19 1.12
C LEU A 45 0.34 17.17 1.00
N GLU A 46 1.52 17.59 0.58
CA GLU A 46 2.71 16.73 0.50
C GLU A 46 3.12 16.23 1.88
N ALA A 47 3.14 17.11 2.89
CA ALA A 47 3.42 16.73 4.27
C ALA A 47 2.41 15.71 4.82
N GLU A 48 1.11 15.92 4.56
CA GLU A 48 0.07 14.99 5.02
C GLU A 48 0.12 13.64 4.28
N ILE A 49 0.42 13.63 2.99
CA ILE A 49 0.64 12.40 2.22
C ILE A 49 1.82 11.61 2.78
N ILE A 50 2.93 12.27 3.12
CA ILE A 50 4.10 11.62 3.73
C ILE A 50 3.71 11.01 5.08
N ARG A 51 3.02 11.77 5.94
CA ARG A 51 2.52 11.29 7.23
C ARG A 51 1.65 10.05 7.09
N LEU A 52 0.69 10.06 6.15
CA LEU A 52 -0.18 8.90 5.92
C LEU A 52 0.57 7.70 5.34
N ARG A 53 1.58 7.92 4.49
CA ARG A 53 2.45 6.85 3.96
C ARG A 53 3.26 6.19 5.07
N GLU A 54 3.79 6.94 6.02
CA GLU A 54 4.49 6.41 7.19
C GLU A 54 3.57 5.54 8.05
N VAL A 55 2.37 6.02 8.36
CA VAL A 55 1.36 5.25 9.12
C VAL A 55 1.02 3.95 8.38
N HIS A 56 0.84 4.01 7.07
CA HIS A 56 0.58 2.83 6.25
C HIS A 56 1.75 1.83 6.26
N SER A 57 2.99 2.31 6.12
CA SER A 57 4.20 1.48 6.22
C SER A 57 4.32 0.80 7.60
N GLN A 58 4.08 1.53 8.69
CA GLN A 58 4.09 0.95 10.04
C GLN A 58 3.03 -0.15 10.22
N LYS A 59 1.84 0.01 9.61
CA LYS A 59 0.81 -1.05 9.64
C LYS A 59 1.26 -2.28 8.85
N LEU A 60 1.81 -2.09 7.65
CA LEU A 60 2.35 -3.18 6.85
C LEU A 60 3.46 -3.93 7.59
N SER A 61 4.36 -3.22 8.26
CA SER A 61 5.42 -3.83 9.08
C SER A 61 4.84 -4.68 10.23
N LYS A 62 3.82 -4.18 10.93
CA LYS A 62 3.11 -4.95 11.98
C LYS A 62 2.41 -6.19 11.42
N GLU A 63 1.84 -6.11 10.23
CA GLU A 63 1.23 -7.25 9.55
C GLU A 63 2.28 -8.27 9.11
N ALA A 64 3.40 -7.82 8.54
CA ALA A 64 4.53 -8.66 8.17
C ALA A 64 5.06 -9.43 9.39
N GLN A 65 5.22 -8.76 10.54
CA GLN A 65 5.66 -9.39 11.78
C GLN A 65 4.68 -10.48 12.25
N LYS A 66 3.36 -10.24 12.16
CA LYS A 66 2.35 -11.24 12.50
C LYS A 66 2.45 -12.48 11.60
N LEU A 67 2.73 -12.31 10.31
CA LEU A 67 2.92 -13.41 9.38
C LEU A 67 4.22 -14.18 9.63
N MET A 68 5.30 -13.46 9.95
CA MET A 68 6.58 -14.09 10.31
C MET A 68 6.49 -14.91 11.60
N ASN A 69 5.61 -14.53 12.53
CA ASN A 69 5.37 -15.27 13.77
C ASN A 69 4.54 -16.56 13.58
N LEU A 70 4.04 -16.83 12.37
CA LEU A 70 3.32 -18.08 12.10
C LEU A 70 4.31 -19.25 11.92
N PRO A 71 4.00 -20.44 12.46
CA PRO A 71 4.92 -21.56 12.49
C PRO A 71 5.18 -22.18 11.10
N PHE A 72 4.18 -22.21 10.23
CA PHE A 72 4.30 -22.84 8.90
C PHE A 72 4.25 -21.77 7.81
N ARG A 73 5.33 -21.69 7.04
CA ARG A 73 5.45 -20.81 5.88
C ARG A 73 6.27 -21.47 4.78
N ARG A 74 5.79 -21.38 3.54
CA ARG A 74 6.53 -21.81 2.35
C ARG A 74 5.96 -21.19 1.08
N ALA A 75 6.76 -21.22 0.02
CA ALA A 75 6.30 -20.88 -1.32
C ALA A 75 5.21 -21.87 -1.77
N ILE A 76 4.17 -21.33 -2.42
CA ILE A 76 3.06 -22.10 -3.00
C ILE A 76 3.47 -22.54 -4.39
N THR A 77 3.39 -23.85 -4.65
CA THR A 77 3.78 -24.41 -5.95
C THR A 77 2.79 -24.04 -7.05
N LYS A 78 3.19 -24.11 -8.33
CA LYS A 78 2.29 -23.80 -9.45
C LYS A 78 1.03 -24.67 -9.49
N LYS A 79 1.13 -25.95 -9.09
CA LYS A 79 -0.02 -26.86 -8.99
C LYS A 79 -1.02 -26.36 -7.94
N GLU A 80 -0.51 -25.95 -6.79
CA GLU A 80 -1.32 -25.40 -5.71
C GLU A 80 -1.91 -24.03 -6.05
N GLN A 81 -1.19 -23.21 -6.81
CA GLN A 81 -1.71 -21.96 -7.35
C GLN A 81 -2.86 -22.19 -8.32
N ALA A 82 -2.83 -23.27 -9.11
CA ALA A 82 -3.96 -23.67 -9.96
C ALA A 82 -5.16 -24.13 -9.13
N ASP A 83 -4.92 -24.87 -8.04
CA ASP A 83 -5.95 -25.44 -7.17
C ASP A 83 -6.12 -24.69 -5.83
N MET A 84 -6.04 -23.36 -5.85
CA MET A 84 -6.10 -22.54 -4.63
C MET A 84 -7.38 -22.78 -3.81
N GLY A 85 -8.49 -23.13 -4.45
CA GLY A 85 -9.74 -23.45 -3.77
C GLY A 85 -9.63 -24.71 -2.91
N LYS A 86 -8.93 -25.75 -3.38
CA LYS A 86 -8.68 -26.97 -2.61
C LYS A 86 -7.72 -26.68 -1.46
N LEU A 87 -6.62 -25.98 -1.75
CA LEU A 87 -5.62 -25.64 -0.74
C LEU A 87 -6.22 -24.81 0.41
N LYS A 88 -7.00 -23.78 0.11
CA LYS A 88 -7.67 -22.94 1.14
C LYS A 88 -8.72 -23.71 1.95
N LYS A 89 -9.33 -24.76 1.39
CA LYS A 89 -10.27 -25.63 2.11
C LYS A 89 -9.53 -26.59 3.06
N SER A 90 -8.42 -27.17 2.60
CA SER A 90 -7.59 -28.06 3.41
C SER A 90 -6.89 -27.33 4.54
N VAL A 91 -6.41 -26.10 4.28
CA VAL A 91 -5.62 -25.31 5.22
C VAL A 91 -6.44 -24.13 5.71
N ARG A 92 -7.24 -24.36 6.75
CA ARG A 92 -8.12 -23.32 7.30
C ARG A 92 -7.29 -22.16 7.85
N GLY A 93 -7.54 -20.96 7.35
CA GLY A 93 -6.81 -19.76 7.76
C GLY A 93 -5.48 -19.56 7.05
N LEU A 94 -5.24 -20.24 5.91
CA LEU A 94 -4.11 -19.95 5.05
C LEU A 94 -4.13 -18.50 4.56
N ILE A 95 -3.06 -17.77 4.85
CA ILE A 95 -2.81 -16.41 4.36
C ILE A 95 -1.81 -16.52 3.21
N VAL A 96 -2.15 -15.94 2.06
CA VAL A 96 -1.28 -15.96 0.88
C VAL A 96 -0.83 -14.56 0.56
N VAL A 97 0.48 -14.37 0.42
CA VAL A 97 1.10 -13.10 0.05
C VAL A 97 1.80 -13.27 -1.29
N HIS A 98 1.49 -12.38 -2.22
CA HIS A 98 2.10 -12.33 -3.54
C HIS A 98 3.35 -11.42 -3.52
N PRO A 99 4.44 -11.75 -4.23
CA PRO A 99 5.70 -10.99 -4.18
C PRO A 99 5.56 -9.52 -4.61
N MET A 100 4.72 -9.25 -5.60
CA MET A 100 4.49 -7.89 -6.10
C MET A 100 3.64 -6.98 -5.20
N THR A 101 2.99 -7.49 -4.14
CA THR A 101 2.17 -6.64 -3.24
C THR A 101 3.07 -5.78 -2.36
N ALA A 102 2.54 -4.68 -1.80
CA ALA A 102 3.31 -3.84 -0.88
C ALA A 102 3.88 -4.65 0.29
N LEU A 103 3.07 -5.54 0.87
CA LEU A 103 3.50 -6.45 1.92
C LEU A 103 4.56 -7.46 1.44
N GLY A 104 4.38 -8.03 0.23
CA GLY A 104 5.33 -8.98 -0.33
C GLY A 104 6.70 -8.35 -0.62
N ARG A 105 6.72 -7.11 -1.11
CA ARG A 105 7.95 -6.33 -1.34
C ARG A 105 8.65 -6.00 -0.03
N GLU A 106 7.90 -5.54 0.98
CA GLU A 106 8.42 -5.24 2.32
C GLU A 106 9.06 -6.49 2.97
N MET A 107 8.41 -7.64 2.81
CA MET A 107 8.90 -8.93 3.31
C MET A 107 10.02 -9.56 2.45
N GLY A 108 10.39 -8.94 1.32
CA GLY A 108 11.41 -9.47 0.40
C GLY A 108 11.03 -10.80 -0.29
N LEU A 109 9.73 -11.07 -0.45
CA LEU A 109 9.25 -12.29 -1.08
C LEU A 109 9.51 -12.27 -2.59
N LYS A 110 10.10 -13.34 -3.12
CA LYS A 110 10.31 -13.54 -4.57
C LYS A 110 9.20 -14.35 -5.23
N GLU A 111 8.54 -15.18 -4.45
CA GLU A 111 7.49 -16.10 -4.92
C GLU A 111 6.24 -15.97 -4.06
N MET A 112 5.10 -16.43 -4.58
CA MET A 112 3.86 -16.46 -3.82
C MET A 112 4.04 -17.36 -2.61
N THR A 113 3.91 -16.79 -1.42
CA THR A 113 4.22 -17.47 -0.16
C THR A 113 2.95 -17.61 0.68
N GLY A 114 2.71 -18.81 1.19
CA GLY A 114 1.65 -19.10 2.14
C GLY A 114 2.17 -19.03 3.57
N PHE A 115 1.29 -18.61 4.49
CA PHE A 115 1.50 -18.60 5.93
C PHE A 115 0.29 -19.22 6.63
N ALA A 116 0.51 -20.15 7.56
CA ALA A 116 -0.56 -20.80 8.29
C ALA A 116 -0.13 -21.23 9.71
N LYS A 117 -1.13 -21.51 10.55
CA LYS A 117 -0.93 -22.11 11.88
C LYS A 117 -0.77 -23.63 11.83
N SER A 118 -1.25 -24.25 10.77
CA SER A 118 -1.17 -25.69 10.53
C SER A 118 -0.21 -25.96 9.37
N GLU A 119 0.39 -27.14 9.36
CA GLU A 119 1.24 -27.59 8.27
C GLU A 119 0.46 -27.71 6.95
N PHE A 120 1.11 -27.36 5.84
CA PHE A 120 0.56 -27.49 4.50
C PHE A 120 1.64 -27.59 3.45
#